data_AF-G4TTA1-F1
#
_entry.id   AF-G4TTA1-F1
#
_cell.length_a   1.000
_cell.length_b   1.000
_cell.length_c   1.000
_cell.angle_alpha   90.00
_cell.angle_beta   90.00
_cell.angle_gamma   90.00
#
_symmetry.space_group_name_H-M   'P 1'
#
loop_
_entity.id
_entity.type
_entity.pdbx_description
1 polymer ?
#
loop_
_entity_poly.entity_id
_entity_poly.type
_entity_poly.pdbx_seq_one_letter_code
_entity_poly.pdbx_strand_id
1 'polypeptide(L)'
;MSSFEMEDLTNQDNSTELADISQTGKRTAQSLYAPDDSIQVWSFTVASVMAILSIPLLFFPRFLLFLCDSDAHLTPLEQFLSNQLGVMLLVLATASIIAAPDTQSTTLETTAQGSHPLLPPLTIGAGFSALLAWNSKGIGSLGTFVSLGNGLAAAWGFWTLLFSGSSYISRKTGADKRTSTYLFGNKKAASAQKKEWKSRQKLQ
;
A
#
# COMPACT_ATOMS: atom_id res chain seq x y z
N MET A 1 -18.14 3.08 -67.58
CA MET A 1 -18.03 3.19 -66.12
C MET A 1 -17.41 1.90 -65.60
N SER A 2 -16.72 1.98 -64.46
CA SER A 2 -16.37 0.86 -63.57
C SER A 2 -15.32 -0.18 -64.00
N SER A 3 -14.05 0.22 -64.11
CA SER A 3 -12.96 -0.65 -63.62
C SER A 3 -12.26 0.03 -62.44
N PHE A 4 -11.94 1.32 -62.61
CA PHE A 4 -11.49 2.21 -61.54
C PHE A 4 -12.44 2.29 -60.34
N GLU A 5 -13.74 2.14 -60.58
CA GLU A 5 -14.78 2.22 -59.54
C GLU A 5 -14.94 0.89 -58.77
N MET A 6 -14.55 -0.25 -59.35
CA MET A 6 -14.61 -1.56 -58.67
C MET A 6 -13.39 -1.82 -57.77
N GLU A 7 -12.22 -1.28 -58.12
CA GLU A 7 -11.02 -1.37 -57.29
C GLU A 7 -11.13 -0.52 -56.01
N ASP A 8 -11.84 0.61 -56.08
CA ASP A 8 -12.03 1.50 -54.93
C ASP A 8 -12.98 0.89 -53.88
N LEU A 9 -14.05 0.21 -54.34
CA LEU A 9 -14.97 -0.52 -53.47
C LEU A 9 -14.28 -1.70 -52.76
N THR A 10 -13.37 -2.38 -53.46
CA THR A 10 -12.62 -3.52 -52.89
C THR A 10 -11.63 -3.07 -51.80
N ASN A 11 -11.00 -1.90 -51.97
CA ASN A 11 -10.12 -1.32 -50.94
C ASN A 11 -10.91 -0.77 -49.75
N GLN A 12 -12.12 -0.25 -49.98
CA GLN A 12 -12.98 0.24 -48.90
C GLN A 12 -13.54 -0.89 -48.04
N ASP A 13 -13.93 -2.03 -48.64
CA ASP A 13 -14.38 -3.21 -47.88
C ASP A 13 -13.24 -3.80 -47.06
N ASN A 14 -12.05 -3.98 -47.66
CA ASN A 14 -10.88 -4.50 -46.95
C ASN A 14 -10.43 -3.58 -45.79
N SER A 15 -10.51 -2.26 -45.96
CA SER A 15 -10.14 -1.32 -44.88
C SER A 15 -11.18 -1.28 -43.76
N THR A 16 -12.46 -1.49 -44.09
CA THR A 16 -13.54 -1.60 -43.09
C THR A 16 -13.43 -2.91 -42.33
N GLU A 17 -13.16 -4.03 -43.02
CA GLU A 17 -12.95 -5.35 -42.40
C GLU A 17 -11.68 -5.38 -41.53
N LEU A 18 -10.57 -4.77 -41.97
CA LEU A 18 -9.35 -4.64 -41.17
C LEU A 18 -9.55 -3.73 -39.95
N ALA A 19 -10.35 -2.67 -40.07
CA ALA A 19 -10.71 -1.82 -38.94
C ALA A 19 -11.58 -2.59 -37.93
N ASP A 20 -12.51 -3.42 -38.40
CA ASP A 20 -13.41 -4.20 -37.56
C ASP A 20 -12.68 -5.38 -36.89
N ILE A 21 -11.74 -6.04 -37.58
CA ILE A 21 -10.85 -7.06 -37.00
C ILE A 21 -9.89 -6.43 -35.99
N SER A 22 -9.36 -5.23 -36.27
CA SER A 22 -8.50 -4.51 -35.31
C SER A 22 -9.29 -4.02 -34.10
N GLN A 23 -10.54 -3.57 -34.27
CA GLN A 23 -11.41 -3.19 -33.15
C GLN A 23 -11.90 -4.40 -32.36
N THR A 24 -12.20 -5.53 -33.00
CA THR A 24 -12.62 -6.77 -32.36
C THR A 24 -11.45 -7.44 -31.63
N GLY A 25 -10.24 -7.40 -32.21
CA GLY A 25 -8.98 -7.80 -31.57
C GLY A 25 -8.59 -6.91 -30.38
N LYS A 26 -8.83 -5.59 -30.47
CA LYS A 26 -8.66 -4.67 -29.34
C LYS A 26 -9.72 -4.90 -28.26
N ARG A 27 -10.99 -5.10 -28.61
CA ARG A 27 -12.06 -5.42 -27.64
C ARG A 27 -11.85 -6.76 -26.94
N THR A 28 -11.35 -7.78 -27.64
CA THR A 28 -11.02 -9.09 -27.03
C THR A 28 -9.76 -9.02 -26.18
N ALA A 29 -8.72 -8.30 -26.60
CA ALA A 29 -7.54 -8.06 -25.77
C ALA A 29 -7.86 -7.21 -24.53
N GLN A 30 -8.79 -6.26 -24.65
CA GLN A 30 -9.24 -5.40 -23.54
C GLN A 30 -10.25 -6.13 -22.64
N SER A 31 -10.99 -7.12 -23.14
CA SER A 31 -11.85 -8.02 -22.35
C SER A 31 -11.07 -9.10 -21.60
N LEU A 32 -9.92 -9.54 -22.12
CA LEU A 32 -9.00 -10.45 -21.41
C LEU A 32 -8.20 -9.72 -20.32
N TYR A 33 -8.21 -8.39 -20.36
CA TYR A 33 -7.69 -7.46 -19.35
C TYR A 33 -8.86 -6.66 -18.75
N ALA A 34 -9.97 -7.33 -18.43
CA ALA A 34 -10.86 -6.77 -17.43
C ALA A 34 -10.02 -6.56 -16.16
N PRO A 35 -10.06 -5.38 -15.52
CA PRO A 35 -9.42 -5.22 -14.21
C PRO A 35 -9.91 -6.38 -13.35
N ASP A 36 -8.98 -7.16 -12.80
CA ASP A 36 -9.29 -8.30 -11.93
C ASP A 36 -9.89 -7.78 -10.62
N ASP A 37 -11.15 -7.31 -10.70
CA ASP A 37 -11.99 -6.89 -9.57
C ASP A 37 -12.13 -8.06 -8.57
N SER A 38 -11.91 -9.29 -9.04
CA SER A 38 -11.84 -10.50 -8.22
C SER A 38 -10.86 -10.36 -7.04
N ILE A 39 -9.68 -9.76 -7.26
CA ILE A 39 -8.64 -9.60 -6.23
C ILE A 39 -9.05 -8.52 -5.22
N GLN A 40 -9.68 -7.45 -5.68
CA GLN A 40 -10.17 -6.37 -4.80
C GLN A 40 -11.36 -6.84 -3.98
N VAL A 41 -12.35 -7.48 -4.61
CA VAL A 41 -13.51 -8.07 -3.94
C VAL A 41 -13.07 -9.09 -2.89
N TRP A 42 -12.08 -9.94 -3.21
CA TRP A 42 -11.51 -10.87 -2.23
C TRP A 42 -10.86 -10.12 -1.05
N SER A 43 -10.04 -9.10 -1.33
CA SER A 43 -9.37 -8.30 -0.30
C SER A 43 -10.36 -7.56 0.60
N PHE A 44 -11.42 -6.98 0.03
CA PHE A 44 -12.51 -6.34 0.78
C PHE A 44 -13.33 -7.34 1.59
N THR A 45 -13.55 -8.55 1.06
CA THR A 45 -14.26 -9.61 1.79
C THR A 45 -13.46 -10.04 3.02
N VAL A 46 -12.16 -10.31 2.86
CA VAL A 46 -11.27 -10.67 3.98
C VAL A 46 -11.20 -9.53 4.99
N ALA A 47 -11.04 -8.28 4.54
CA ALA A 47 -11.02 -7.11 5.42
C ALA A 47 -12.35 -6.92 6.17
N SER A 48 -13.49 -7.14 5.51
CA SER A 48 -14.82 -7.06 6.11
C SER A 48 -15.01 -8.11 7.19
N VAL A 49 -14.64 -9.37 6.92
CA VAL A 49 -14.71 -10.47 7.91
C VAL A 49 -13.81 -10.17 9.11
N MET A 50 -12.58 -9.71 8.89
CA MET A 50 -11.66 -9.32 9.96
C MET A 50 -12.19 -8.14 10.78
N ALA A 51 -12.84 -7.15 10.15
CA ALA A 51 -13.44 -6.01 10.83
C ALA A 51 -14.68 -6.41 11.66
N ILE A 52 -15.56 -7.24 11.09
CA ILE A 52 -16.74 -7.79 11.79
C ILE A 52 -16.31 -8.59 13.02
N LEU A 53 -15.20 -9.33 12.93
CA LEU A 53 -14.65 -10.06 14.07
C LEU A 53 -13.99 -9.13 15.10
N SER A 54 -13.26 -8.10 14.65
CA SER A 54 -12.54 -7.16 15.51
C SER A 54 -13.47 -6.33 16.41
N ILE A 55 -14.60 -5.84 15.89
CA ILE A 55 -15.52 -4.94 16.61
C ILE A 55 -16.06 -5.58 17.91
N PRO A 56 -16.64 -6.79 17.90
CA PRO A 56 -17.08 -7.48 19.12
C PRO A 56 -15.93 -7.72 20.11
N LEU A 57 -14.76 -8.14 19.64
CA LEU A 57 -13.61 -8.45 20.50
C LEU A 57 -13.06 -7.22 21.24
N LEU A 58 -13.14 -6.03 20.63
CA LEU A 58 -12.61 -4.78 21.16
C LEU A 58 -13.61 -4.08 22.10
N PHE A 59 -14.90 -4.05 21.75
CA PHE A 59 -15.93 -3.40 22.57
C PHE A 59 -16.57 -4.33 23.61
N PHE A 60 -16.69 -5.62 23.30
CA PHE A 60 -17.34 -6.63 24.13
C PHE A 60 -16.43 -7.84 24.32
N PRO A 61 -15.36 -7.74 25.14
CA PRO A 61 -14.48 -8.89 25.39
C PRO A 61 -15.23 -10.09 26.03
N ARG A 62 -16.42 -9.84 26.60
CA ARG A 62 -17.35 -10.88 27.08
C ARG A 62 -17.95 -11.75 25.96
N PHE A 63 -17.86 -11.34 24.69
CA PHE A 63 -18.29 -12.16 23.56
C PHE A 63 -17.49 -13.48 23.47
N LEU A 64 -16.25 -13.50 23.98
CA LEU A 64 -15.48 -14.74 24.11
C LEU A 64 -16.15 -15.76 25.03
N LEU A 65 -16.81 -15.33 26.11
CA LEU A 65 -17.54 -16.24 27.00
C LEU A 65 -18.77 -16.84 26.32
N PHE A 66 -19.46 -16.04 25.49
CA PHE A 66 -20.56 -16.53 24.69
C PHE A 66 -20.12 -17.58 23.67
N LEU A 67 -18.95 -17.40 23.04
CA LEU A 67 -18.37 -18.41 22.14
C LEU A 67 -17.87 -19.66 22.87
N CYS A 68 -17.42 -19.51 24.11
CA CYS A 68 -16.85 -20.59 24.91
C CYS A 68 -17.90 -21.32 25.77
N ASP A 69 -19.17 -20.94 25.68
CA ASP A 69 -20.29 -21.48 26.49
C ASP A 69 -19.93 -21.60 27.98
N SER A 70 -19.23 -20.58 28.48
CA SER A 70 -18.64 -20.58 29.82
C SER A 70 -19.30 -19.50 30.66
N ASP A 71 -19.98 -19.91 31.73
CA ASP A 71 -20.60 -19.01 32.73
C ASP A 71 -19.58 -18.32 33.67
N ALA A 72 -18.30 -18.38 33.34
CA ALA A 72 -17.22 -17.86 34.16
C ALA A 72 -17.12 -16.32 34.12
N HIS A 73 -16.63 -15.72 35.20
CA HIS A 73 -16.27 -14.31 35.21
C HIS A 73 -14.99 -14.07 34.40
N LEU A 74 -15.00 -13.02 33.56
CA LEU A 74 -13.88 -12.65 32.70
C LEU A 74 -12.60 -12.44 33.53
N THR A 75 -11.55 -13.21 33.24
CA THR A 75 -10.26 -12.97 33.89
C THR A 75 -9.61 -11.71 33.29
N PRO A 76 -8.83 -10.95 34.08
CA PRO A 76 -8.15 -9.75 33.56
C PRO A 76 -7.16 -10.10 32.43
N LEU A 77 -6.65 -11.34 32.41
CA LEU A 77 -5.79 -11.84 31.35
C LEU A 77 -6.55 -12.07 30.04
N GLU A 78 -7.72 -12.72 30.09
CA GLU A 78 -8.58 -12.92 28.91
C GLU A 78 -9.02 -11.60 28.31
N GLN A 79 -9.43 -10.65 29.16
CA GLN A 79 -9.82 -9.32 28.72
C GLN A 79 -8.67 -8.60 28.01
N PHE A 80 -7.47 -8.69 28.56
CA PHE A 80 -6.27 -8.10 27.95
C PHE A 80 -5.97 -8.72 26.59
N LEU A 81 -5.98 -10.05 26.50
CA LEU A 81 -5.68 -10.77 25.28
C LEU A 81 -6.74 -10.53 24.19
N SER A 82 -8.02 -10.48 24.56
CA SER A 82 -9.13 -10.12 23.66
C SER A 82 -8.94 -8.75 23.05
N ASN A 83 -8.60 -7.75 23.87
CA ASN A 83 -8.39 -6.38 23.41
C ASN A 83 -7.18 -6.30 22.46
N GLN A 84 -6.06 -6.97 22.78
CA GLN A 84 -4.88 -6.98 21.93
C GLN A 84 -5.13 -7.70 20.60
N LEU A 85 -5.86 -8.81 20.62
CA LEU A 85 -6.27 -9.54 19.43
C LEU A 85 -7.21 -8.70 18.55
N GLY A 86 -8.17 -8.01 19.15
CA GLY A 86 -9.09 -7.11 18.44
C GLY A 86 -8.35 -6.01 17.68
N VAL A 87 -7.36 -5.39 18.32
CA VAL A 87 -6.49 -4.39 17.67
C VAL A 87 -5.69 -4.99 16.52
N MET A 88 -5.09 -6.17 16.72
CA MET A 88 -4.31 -6.86 15.67
C MET A 88 -5.17 -7.15 14.43
N LEU A 89 -6.42 -7.60 14.63
CA LEU A 89 -7.35 -7.87 13.54
C LEU A 89 -7.77 -6.60 12.78
N LEU A 90 -7.95 -5.47 13.49
CA LEU A 90 -8.26 -4.18 12.85
C LEU A 90 -7.09 -3.70 11.98
N VAL A 91 -5.88 -3.85 12.50
CA VAL A 91 -4.65 -3.51 11.77
C VAL A 91 -4.48 -4.40 10.53
N LEU A 92 -4.75 -5.70 10.65
CA LEU A 92 -4.72 -6.60 9.50
C LEU A 92 -5.82 -6.29 8.47
N ALA A 93 -7.02 -5.89 8.91
CA ALA A 93 -8.10 -5.47 8.01
C ALA A 93 -7.69 -4.21 7.22
N THR A 94 -7.18 -3.18 7.91
CA THR A 94 -6.72 -1.94 7.27
C THR A 94 -5.50 -2.19 6.37
N ALA A 95 -4.55 -3.03 6.79
CA ALA A 95 -3.41 -3.43 5.99
C ALA A 95 -3.83 -4.19 4.72
N SER A 96 -4.85 -5.04 4.79
CA SER A 96 -5.37 -5.79 3.63
C SER A 96 -6.02 -4.87 2.60
N ILE A 97 -6.74 -3.84 3.05
CA ILE A 97 -7.31 -2.81 2.15
C ILE A 97 -6.20 -2.02 1.45
N ILE A 98 -5.16 -1.62 2.20
CA ILE A 98 -4.04 -0.84 1.65
C ILE A 98 -3.13 -1.68 0.75
N ALA A 99 -3.04 -2.98 1.01
CA ALA A 99 -2.29 -3.91 0.17
C ALA A 99 -3.02 -4.28 -1.13
N ALA A 100 -4.32 -4.01 -1.23
CA ALA A 100 -5.08 -4.28 -2.44
C ALA A 100 -4.55 -3.42 -3.59
N PRO A 101 -4.19 -4.02 -4.75
CA PRO A 101 -3.74 -3.26 -5.90
C PRO A 101 -4.88 -2.39 -6.43
N ASP A 102 -4.69 -1.08 -6.39
CA ASP A 102 -5.68 -0.11 -6.86
C ASP A 102 -5.78 -0.17 -8.39
N THR A 103 -6.94 -0.57 -8.91
CA THR A 103 -7.24 -0.54 -10.36
C THR A 103 -7.72 0.84 -10.80
N GLN A 104 -8.07 1.72 -9.85
CA GLN A 104 -8.59 3.06 -10.12
C GLN A 104 -7.57 4.11 -9.71
N SER A 105 -6.77 4.49 -10.69
CA SER A 105 -5.91 5.67 -10.64
C SER A 105 -6.77 6.92 -10.40
N THR A 106 -6.88 7.40 -9.16
CA THR A 106 -7.07 8.82 -8.78
C THR A 106 -7.01 8.95 -7.25
N THR A 107 -6.24 9.93 -6.76
CA THR A 107 -6.13 10.38 -5.34
C THR A 107 -5.57 9.33 -4.38
N LEU A 108 -4.25 9.18 -4.25
CA LEU A 108 -3.38 10.06 -3.48
C LEU A 108 -1.93 9.94 -4.00
N GLU A 109 -1.39 10.99 -4.63
CA GLU A 109 0.07 11.18 -4.78
C GLU A 109 0.73 11.44 -3.40
N THR A 110 0.47 10.58 -2.41
CA THR A 110 0.99 10.73 -1.03
C THR A 110 1.59 9.43 -0.50
N THR A 111 2.00 8.52 -1.39
CA THR A 111 3.08 7.59 -1.05
C THR A 111 4.33 8.09 -1.74
N ALA A 112 5.04 8.97 -1.03
CA ALA A 112 6.37 9.41 -1.41
C ALA A 112 7.18 8.19 -1.87
N GLN A 113 7.72 8.28 -3.09
CA GLN A 113 8.65 7.36 -3.72
C GLN A 113 9.45 6.51 -2.70
N GLY A 114 8.98 5.29 -2.39
CA GLY A 114 9.76 4.28 -1.67
C GLY A 114 9.31 3.82 -0.27
N SER A 115 8.14 4.21 0.23
CA SER A 115 7.62 3.65 1.50
C SER A 115 6.73 2.43 1.27
N HIS A 116 6.96 1.33 2.02
CA HIS A 116 6.14 0.12 1.95
C HIS A 116 4.69 0.41 2.39
N PRO A 117 3.66 0.00 1.62
CA PRO A 117 2.26 0.34 1.88
C PRO A 117 1.70 -0.23 3.19
N LEU A 118 2.30 -1.31 3.71
CA LEU A 118 1.92 -1.94 4.98
C LEU A 118 2.50 -1.23 6.21
N LEU A 119 3.48 -0.35 6.02
CA LEU A 119 4.23 0.25 7.12
C LEU A 119 3.37 1.25 7.94
N PRO A 120 2.56 2.13 7.33
CA PRO A 120 1.65 3.00 8.06
C PRO A 120 0.64 2.28 8.98
N PRO A 121 -0.19 1.31 8.50
CA PRO A 121 -1.19 0.67 9.35
C PRO A 121 -0.56 -0.12 10.50
N LEU A 122 0.58 -0.80 10.25
CA LEU A 122 1.30 -1.54 11.30
C LEU A 122 1.88 -0.61 12.37
N THR A 123 2.42 0.55 11.98
CA THR A 123 3.00 1.51 12.93
C THR A 123 1.93 2.12 13.83
N ILE A 124 0.81 2.53 13.24
CA ILE A 124 -0.33 3.09 13.99
C ILE A 124 -0.93 2.02 14.91
N GLY A 125 -1.08 0.80 14.40
CA GLY A 125 -1.56 -0.36 15.13
C GLY A 125 -0.71 -0.71 16.36
N ALA A 126 0.61 -0.79 16.18
CA ALA A 126 1.56 -1.03 17.25
C ALA A 126 1.50 0.08 18.32
N GLY A 127 1.38 1.34 17.91
CA GLY A 127 1.24 2.47 18.84
C GLY A 127 -0.05 2.38 19.66
N PHE A 128 -1.18 2.08 19.01
CA PHE A 128 -2.46 1.92 19.69
C PHE A 128 -2.47 0.72 20.65
N SER A 129 -1.91 -0.41 20.24
CA SER A 129 -1.71 -1.60 21.08
C SER A 129 -0.82 -1.30 22.29
N ALA A 130 0.24 -0.50 22.14
CA ALA A 130 1.12 -0.11 23.22
C ALA A 130 0.43 0.80 24.25
N LEU A 131 -0.40 1.74 23.80
CA LEU A 131 -1.20 2.62 24.67
C LEU A 131 -2.26 1.85 25.45
N LEU A 132 -2.96 0.92 24.79
CA LEU A 132 -3.92 0.04 25.44
C LEU A 132 -3.24 -0.87 26.47
N ALA A 133 -2.07 -1.42 26.13
CA ALA A 133 -1.30 -2.25 27.04
C ALA A 133 -0.84 -1.47 28.29
N TRP A 134 -0.45 -0.21 28.10
CA TRP A 134 -0.05 0.69 29.19
C TRP A 134 -1.22 1.04 30.12
N ASN A 135 -2.42 1.22 29.57
CA ASN A 135 -3.61 1.57 30.35
C ASN A 135 -4.24 0.38 31.09
N SER A 136 -3.91 -0.85 30.68
CA SER A 136 -4.51 -2.07 31.23
C SER A 136 -4.05 -2.34 32.66
N LYS A 137 -5.00 -2.34 33.61
CA LYS A 137 -4.75 -2.63 35.03
C LYS A 137 -5.03 -4.11 35.33
N GLY A 138 -4.24 -4.72 36.21
CA GLY A 138 -4.50 -6.08 36.73
C GLY A 138 -3.73 -7.23 36.07
N ILE A 139 -2.86 -6.94 35.09
CA ILE A 139 -2.07 -7.94 34.34
C ILE A 139 -0.56 -7.94 34.73
N GLY A 140 -0.19 -7.13 35.73
CA GLY A 140 1.18 -7.07 36.26
C GLY A 140 2.21 -6.64 35.21
N SER A 141 3.37 -7.32 35.19
CA SER A 141 4.50 -7.00 34.29
C SER A 141 4.24 -7.32 32.81
N LEU A 142 3.26 -8.17 32.50
CA LEU A 142 2.95 -8.55 31.11
C LEU A 142 2.45 -7.34 30.31
N GLY A 143 1.59 -6.49 30.90
CA GLY A 143 1.12 -5.26 30.26
C GLY A 143 2.28 -4.31 29.91
N THR A 144 3.25 -4.17 30.83
CA THR A 144 4.43 -3.34 30.59
C THR A 144 5.34 -3.93 29.51
N PHE A 145 5.51 -5.25 29.45
CA PHE A 145 6.34 -5.91 28.44
C PHE A 145 5.75 -5.77 27.04
N VAL A 146 4.45 -6.00 26.89
CA VAL A 146 3.72 -5.83 25.62
C VAL A 146 3.72 -4.36 25.19
N SER A 147 3.50 -3.43 26.13
CA SER A 147 3.55 -2.00 25.86
C SER A 147 4.93 -1.55 25.40
N LEU A 148 6.01 -2.03 26.04
CA LEU A 148 7.38 -1.71 25.65
C LEU A 148 7.73 -2.29 24.28
N GLY A 149 7.40 -3.55 24.03
CA GLY A 149 7.66 -4.21 22.74
C GLY A 149 6.95 -3.51 21.58
N ASN A 150 5.64 -3.27 21.71
CA ASN A 150 4.86 -2.58 20.68
C ASN A 150 5.22 -1.10 20.58
N GLY A 151 5.57 -0.44 21.69
CA GLY A 151 6.00 0.95 21.71
C GLY A 151 7.33 1.17 21.01
N LEU A 152 8.31 0.28 21.21
CA LEU A 152 9.58 0.31 20.47
C LEU A 152 9.37 0.04 18.97
N ALA A 153 8.52 -0.92 18.62
CA ALA A 153 8.16 -1.18 17.23
C ALA A 153 7.46 0.02 16.57
N ALA A 154 6.54 0.69 17.28
CA ALA A 154 5.89 1.91 16.79
C ALA A 154 6.86 3.08 16.66
N ALA A 155 7.78 3.29 17.62
CA ALA A 155 8.78 4.34 17.55
C ALA A 155 9.74 4.12 16.37
N TRP A 156 10.17 2.87 16.15
CA TRP A 156 10.98 2.49 14.99
C TRP A 156 10.20 2.66 13.68
N GLY A 157 8.96 2.20 13.62
CA GLY A 157 8.08 2.37 12.46
C GLY A 157 7.87 3.86 12.13
N PHE A 158 7.61 4.69 13.13
CA PHE A 158 7.44 6.13 12.98
C PHE A 158 8.72 6.80 12.50
N TRP A 159 9.88 6.40 13.03
CA TRP A 159 11.17 6.82 12.52
C TRP A 159 11.32 6.46 11.03
N THR A 160 11.01 5.22 10.64
CA THR A 160 11.07 4.83 9.24
C THR A 160 10.08 5.59 8.36
N LEU A 161 8.88 5.94 8.85
CA LEU A 161 7.93 6.79 8.09
C LEU A 161 8.46 8.19 7.86
N LEU A 162 9.10 8.80 8.86
CA LEU A 162 9.64 10.16 8.75
C LEU A 162 10.88 10.23 7.85
N PHE A 163 11.72 9.19 7.87
CA PHE A 163 13.01 9.20 7.19
C PHE A 163 13.06 8.35 5.91
N SER A 164 12.05 7.51 5.64
CA SER A 164 11.89 6.83 4.35
C SER A 164 11.62 7.88 3.26
N GLY A 165 12.46 7.90 2.22
CA GLY A 165 12.32 8.85 1.11
C GLY A 165 13.07 10.19 1.26
N SER A 166 13.83 10.41 2.34
CA SER A 166 14.67 11.63 2.49
C SER A 166 15.81 11.73 1.45
N SER A 167 16.08 10.65 0.70
CA SER A 167 17.07 10.64 -0.36
C SER A 167 16.53 11.22 -1.67
N TYR A 168 16.70 12.53 -1.87
CA TYR A 168 16.40 13.23 -3.14
C TYR A 168 17.52 13.02 -4.19
N ILE A 169 17.89 11.76 -4.42
CA ILE A 169 18.86 11.39 -5.44
C ILE A 169 18.12 11.25 -6.77
N SER A 170 18.53 12.06 -7.75
CA SER A 170 17.98 12.08 -9.10
C SER A 170 18.18 10.74 -9.79
N ARG A 171 17.12 10.00 -10.13
CA ARG A 171 17.20 8.74 -10.89
C ARG A 171 17.88 8.88 -12.27
N LYS A 172 17.84 10.07 -12.88
CA LYS A 172 18.41 10.33 -14.21
C LYS A 172 19.91 10.60 -14.18
N THR A 173 20.44 11.07 -13.05
CA THR A 173 21.84 11.51 -12.95
C THR A 173 22.62 10.85 -11.82
N GLY A 174 21.96 10.25 -10.83
CA GLY A 174 22.58 9.72 -9.62
C GLY A 174 22.98 10.79 -8.59
N ALA A 175 22.67 12.06 -8.87
CA ALA A 175 23.09 13.18 -8.03
C ALA A 175 22.05 13.54 -6.98
N ASP A 176 22.53 13.88 -5.80
CA ASP A 176 21.74 14.57 -4.80
C ASP A 176 21.37 15.98 -5.28
N LYS A 177 20.07 16.27 -5.39
CA LYS A 177 19.53 17.56 -5.87
C LYS A 177 19.63 18.68 -4.83
N ARG A 178 19.86 18.37 -3.56
CA ARG A 178 19.98 19.35 -2.47
C ARG A 178 21.43 19.80 -2.24
N THR A 179 22.40 19.11 -2.84
CA THR A 179 23.80 19.57 -2.85
C THR A 179 24.04 20.49 -4.04
N SER A 180 23.89 21.79 -3.82
CA SER A 180 24.40 22.80 -4.75
C SER A 180 25.93 22.82 -4.71
N THR A 181 26.60 22.89 -5.86
CA THR A 181 28.05 23.17 -5.97
C THR A 181 28.40 24.61 -5.58
N TYR A 182 27.46 25.35 -4.98
CA TYR A 182 27.65 26.75 -4.71
C TYR A 182 28.66 26.90 -3.56
N LEU A 183 29.77 27.57 -3.87
CA LEU A 183 30.92 27.91 -3.02
C LEU A 183 31.92 26.80 -2.68
N PHE A 184 31.52 25.52 -2.59
CA PHE A 184 32.45 24.42 -2.35
C PHE A 184 32.30 23.36 -3.45
N GLY A 185 33.35 23.17 -4.25
CA GLY A 185 33.37 22.33 -5.45
C GLY A 185 33.07 20.85 -5.20
N ASN A 186 31.81 20.52 -4.93
CA ASN A 186 31.35 19.16 -4.71
C ASN A 186 31.17 18.43 -6.06
N LYS A 187 32.06 17.47 -6.34
CA LYS A 187 32.03 16.63 -7.55
C LYS A 187 30.79 15.73 -7.64
N LYS A 188 30.09 15.48 -6.53
CA LYS A 188 28.85 14.68 -6.48
C LYS A 188 27.56 15.49 -6.68
N ALA A 189 27.67 16.81 -6.90
CA ALA A 189 26.52 17.69 -7.08
C ALA A 189 25.79 17.45 -8.41
N ALA A 190 24.49 17.75 -8.43
CA ALA A 190 23.63 17.53 -9.60
C ALA A 190 24.02 18.31 -10.85
N SER A 191 24.57 19.52 -10.71
CA SER A 191 25.09 20.31 -11.82
C SER A 191 26.34 19.69 -12.44
N ALA A 192 27.25 19.14 -11.62
CA ALA A 192 28.48 18.48 -12.08
C ALA A 192 28.17 17.21 -12.87
N GLN A 193 27.34 16.32 -12.32
CA GLN A 193 26.95 15.08 -13.01
C GLN A 193 26.09 15.36 -14.26
N LYS A 194 25.23 16.39 -14.26
CA LYS A 194 24.48 16.80 -15.45
C LYS A 194 25.40 17.33 -16.56
N LYS A 195 26.50 18.01 -16.21
CA LYS A 195 27.50 18.49 -17.17
C LYS A 195 28.26 17.31 -17.79
N GLU A 196 28.72 16.36 -16.97
CA GLU A 196 29.39 15.14 -17.44
C GLU A 196 28.49 14.25 -18.31
N TRP A 197 27.21 14.12 -17.94
CA TRP A 197 26.24 13.38 -18.76
C TRP A 197 26.06 14.02 -20.14
N LYS A 198 25.93 15.35 -20.21
CA LYS A 198 25.85 16.07 -21.50
C LYS A 198 27.14 15.98 -22.32
N SER A 199 28.31 15.95 -21.69
CA SER A 199 29.57 15.79 -22.43
C SER A 199 29.72 14.39 -23.03
N ARG A 200 29.29 13.35 -22.32
CA ARG A 200 29.27 11.98 -22.85
C ARG A 200 28.34 11.84 -24.05
N GLN A 201 27.19 12.53 -24.05
CA GLN A 201 26.25 12.50 -25.18
C GLN A 201 26.76 13.21 -26.44
N LYS A 202 27.73 14.12 -26.35
CA LYS A 202 28.31 14.80 -27.51
C LYS A 202 29.49 14.04 -28.13
N LEU A 203 30.00 13.03 -27.44
CA LEU A 203 31.13 12.21 -27.85
C LEU A 203 30.70 10.89 -28.52
N GLN A 204 29.40 10.59 -28.50
CA GLN A 204 28.76 9.54 -29.28
C GLN A 204 28.08 10.16 -30.50
#